data_AF-X1MRQ8-F1
#
_entry.id   AF-X1MRQ8-F1
#
_cell.length_a   1.000
_cell.length_b   1.000
_cell.length_c   1.000
_cell.angle_alpha   90.00
_cell.angle_beta   90.00
_cell.angle_gamma   90.00
#
_symmetry.space_group_name_H-M   'P 1'
#
loop_
_entity.id
_entity.type
_entity.pdbx_description
1 polymer ?
#
loop_
_entity_poly.entity_id
_entity_poly.type
_entity_poly.pdbx_seq_one_letter_code
_entity_poly.pdbx_strand_id
1 'polypeptide(L)'
;MWEVLGLIVAGLGLFFVGVKMISENAKQMASRRLRMLVARWTQSQLLASLGGALSGFVTQSTSAATFIVAGLTSSGLMTVRKALPIIIWANAGCSILVLLAVLDIKYAVMLLLGVAGISFAFSKSVKYRYAVGILLGIGLLFYGLQMIRSGASPLAEVSWLQSFLYRIKGSYVLAFIVGLLLTFVSQTAIGIVIVAITMTEAGLFSVDQTIMLIYGAHVGSSLTTWFLGSGLKGTSRQLVV
;
A
#
# COMPACT_ATOMS: atom_id res chain seq x y z
N MET A 1 -25.88 -7.81 13.15
CA MET A 1 -25.62 -6.79 12.09
C MET A 1 -24.71 -5.66 12.56
N TRP A 2 -24.95 -5.05 13.72
CA TRP A 2 -24.05 -4.03 14.28
C TRP A 2 -22.64 -4.54 14.59
N GLU A 3 -22.49 -5.76 15.10
CA GLU A 3 -21.17 -6.39 15.34
C GLU A 3 -20.38 -6.56 14.04
N VAL A 4 -21.02 -7.06 12.98
CA VAL A 4 -20.43 -7.21 11.63
C VAL A 4 -19.92 -5.87 11.10
N LEU A 5 -20.78 -4.84 11.13
CA LEU A 5 -20.40 -3.49 10.69
C LEU A 5 -19.27 -2.92 11.56
N GLY A 6 -19.34 -3.11 12.88
CA GLY A 6 -18.31 -2.70 13.82
C GLY A 6 -16.95 -3.33 13.53
N LEU A 7 -16.91 -4.63 13.25
CA LEU A 7 -15.68 -5.35 12.89
C LEU A 7 -15.06 -4.81 11.59
N ILE A 8 -15.88 -4.55 10.56
CA ILE A 8 -15.41 -4.03 9.29
C ILE A 8 -14.89 -2.60 9.44
N VAL A 9 -15.64 -1.72 10.09
CA VAL A 9 -15.26 -0.31 10.27
C VAL A 9 -14.04 -0.17 11.16
N ALA A 10 -14.00 -0.88 12.29
CA ALA A 10 -12.83 -0.89 13.18
C ALA A 10 -11.61 -1.49 12.46
N GLY A 11 -11.81 -2.60 11.74
CA GLY A 11 -10.75 -3.24 10.96
C GLY A 11 -10.18 -2.33 9.87
N LEU A 12 -11.02 -1.61 9.14
CA LEU A 12 -10.59 -0.59 8.17
C LEU A 12 -9.83 0.56 8.85
N GLY A 13 -10.31 1.02 10.01
CA GLY A 13 -9.63 2.04 10.80
C GLY A 13 -8.21 1.63 11.19
N LEU A 14 -8.07 0.44 11.79
CA LEU A 14 -6.77 -0.12 12.17
C LEU A 14 -5.87 -0.35 10.95
N PHE A 15 -6.45 -0.81 9.83
CA PHE A 15 -5.75 -1.02 8.57
C PHE A 15 -5.11 0.27 8.05
N PHE A 16 -5.90 1.32 7.87
CA PHE A 16 -5.41 2.60 7.35
C PHE A 16 -4.44 3.29 8.32
N VAL A 17 -4.68 3.20 9.63
CA VAL A 17 -3.74 3.69 10.65
C VAL A 17 -2.41 2.94 10.56
N GLY A 18 -2.45 1.61 10.40
CA GLY A 18 -1.27 0.78 10.23
C GLY A 18 -0.44 1.19 9.01
N VAL A 19 -1.07 1.32 7.84
CA VAL A 19 -0.42 1.81 6.61
C VAL A 19 0.21 3.19 6.81
N LYS A 20 -0.51 4.11 7.45
CA LYS A 20 0.00 5.47 7.74
C LYS A 20 1.21 5.43 8.68
N MET A 21 1.15 4.65 9.75
CA MET A 21 2.26 4.48 10.69
C MET A 21 3.50 3.88 10.03
N ILE A 22 3.34 2.88 9.16
CA ILE A 22 4.45 2.31 8.37
C ILE A 22 5.09 3.43 7.54
N SER A 23 4.31 4.18 6.76
CA SER A 23 4.81 5.23 5.88
C SER A 23 5.52 6.35 6.66
N GLU A 24 4.92 6.87 7.73
CA GLU A 24 5.48 7.98 8.50
C GLU A 24 6.76 7.59 9.25
N ASN A 25 6.76 6.45 9.96
CA ASN A 25 7.92 6.02 10.72
C ASN A 25 9.07 5.61 9.79
N ALA A 26 8.77 4.96 8.66
CA ALA A 26 9.77 4.61 7.68
C ALA A 26 10.41 5.86 7.04
N LYS A 27 9.62 6.88 6.70
CA LYS A 27 10.13 8.18 6.24
C LYS A 27 11.04 8.84 7.28
N GLN A 28 10.64 8.85 8.55
CA GLN A 28 11.44 9.44 9.62
C GLN A 28 12.77 8.72 9.83
N MET A 29 12.76 7.39 9.82
CA MET A 29 13.96 6.57 9.89
C MET A 29 14.91 6.81 8.70
N ALA A 30 14.35 7.17 7.55
CA ALA A 30 15.08 7.38 6.32
C ALA A 30 15.60 8.83 6.13
N SER A 31 15.03 9.83 6.80
CA SER A 31 15.26 11.29 6.63
C SER A 31 16.73 11.79 6.66
N ARG A 32 17.65 11.10 7.33
CA ARG A 32 19.09 11.45 7.36
C ARG A 32 19.99 10.52 6.54
N ARG A 33 19.56 9.28 6.27
CA ARG A 33 20.33 8.28 5.51
C ARG A 33 19.94 8.24 4.03
N LEU A 34 18.69 8.53 3.66
CA LEU A 34 18.21 8.58 2.27
C LEU A 34 19.01 9.56 1.42
N ARG A 35 19.34 10.76 1.92
CA ARG A 35 20.14 11.73 1.16
C ARG A 35 21.53 11.21 0.80
N MET A 36 22.17 10.45 1.69
CA MET A 36 23.49 9.84 1.42
C MET A 36 23.39 8.53 0.64
N LEU A 37 22.31 7.78 0.81
CA LEU A 37 22.06 6.53 0.10
C LEU A 37 21.65 6.77 -1.36
N VAL A 38 20.77 7.74 -1.63
CA VAL A 38 20.36 8.15 -3.00
C VAL A 38 21.56 8.61 -3.83
N ALA A 39 22.54 9.29 -3.20
CA ALA A 39 23.78 9.70 -3.87
C ALA A 39 24.73 8.53 -4.21
N ARG A 40 24.66 7.41 -3.46
CA ARG A 40 25.45 6.19 -3.73
C ARG A 40 24.73 5.20 -4.64
N TRP A 41 23.40 5.19 -4.63
CA TRP A 41 22.55 4.27 -5.41
C TRP A 41 22.62 4.52 -6.91
N THR A 42 23.04 5.70 -7.35
CA THR A 42 23.21 6.06 -8.77
C THR A 42 24.51 5.54 -9.40
N GLN A 43 25.34 4.80 -8.66
CA GLN A 43 26.61 4.27 -9.17
C GLN A 43 26.49 2.89 -9.82
N SER A 44 25.48 2.07 -9.45
CA SER A 44 25.25 0.77 -10.08
C SER A 44 23.76 0.46 -10.24
N GLN A 45 23.42 -0.28 -11.29
CA GLN A 45 22.03 -0.66 -11.58
C GLN A 45 21.43 -1.54 -10.48
N LEU A 46 22.22 -2.38 -9.82
CA LEU A 46 21.79 -3.21 -8.69
C LEU A 46 21.43 -2.36 -7.47
N LEU A 47 22.24 -1.34 -7.15
CA LEU A 47 21.96 -0.45 -6.03
C LEU A 47 20.75 0.45 -6.30
N ALA A 48 20.54 0.86 -7.56
CA ALA A 48 19.34 1.59 -7.96
C ALA A 48 18.07 0.74 -7.80
N SER A 49 18.12 -0.54 -8.16
CA SER A 49 17.02 -1.50 -7.97
C SER A 49 16.69 -1.72 -6.50
N LEU A 50 17.70 -2.04 -5.66
CA LEU A 50 17.48 -2.25 -4.23
C LEU A 50 17.02 -0.97 -3.51
N GLY A 51 17.58 0.18 -3.89
CA GLY A 51 17.16 1.49 -3.41
C GLY A 51 15.72 1.81 -3.79
N GLY A 52 15.31 1.47 -5.02
CA GLY A 52 13.92 1.56 -5.47
C GLY A 52 13.00 0.70 -4.63
N ALA A 53 13.29 -0.60 -4.47
CA ALA A 53 12.48 -1.52 -3.67
C ALA A 53 12.36 -1.06 -2.21
N LEU A 54 13.46 -0.67 -1.58
CA LEU A 54 13.42 -0.14 -0.23
C LEU A 54 12.63 1.17 -0.15
N SER A 55 12.82 2.07 -1.12
CA SER A 55 12.06 3.34 -1.17
C SER A 55 10.57 3.08 -1.31
N GLY A 56 10.14 2.17 -2.19
CA GLY A 56 8.74 1.80 -2.36
C GLY A 56 8.14 1.20 -1.10
N PHE A 57 8.85 0.26 -0.47
CA PHE A 57 8.44 -0.31 0.82
C PHE A 57 8.31 0.75 1.92
N VAL A 58 9.20 1.74 1.94
CA VAL A 58 9.20 2.83 2.92
C VAL A 58 8.08 3.85 2.65
N THR A 59 7.94 4.29 1.40
CA THR A 59 6.98 5.34 1.05
C THR A 59 5.56 4.80 0.96
N GLN A 60 5.39 3.51 0.64
CA GLN A 60 4.12 2.88 0.31
C GLN A 60 3.36 3.64 -0.79
N SER A 61 4.11 4.36 -1.62
CA SER A 61 3.60 5.22 -2.66
C SER A 61 4.60 5.26 -3.80
N THR A 62 4.20 4.68 -4.93
CA THR A 62 4.94 4.73 -6.19
C THR A 62 4.88 6.14 -6.78
N SER A 63 3.73 6.82 -6.72
CA SER A 63 3.57 8.22 -7.17
C SER A 63 4.55 9.16 -6.45
N ALA A 64 4.69 9.04 -5.13
CA ALA A 64 5.65 9.84 -4.38
C ALA A 64 7.11 9.56 -4.82
N ALA A 65 7.47 8.30 -5.04
CA ALA A 65 8.78 7.93 -5.56
C ALA A 65 9.02 8.53 -6.95
N THR A 66 8.03 8.48 -7.84
CA THR A 66 8.07 9.07 -9.18
C THR A 66 8.29 10.58 -9.13
N PHE A 67 7.55 11.33 -8.30
CA PHE A 67 7.72 12.78 -8.17
C PHE A 67 9.10 13.19 -7.62
N ILE A 68 9.63 12.45 -6.64
CA ILE A 68 10.97 12.69 -6.09
C ILE A 68 12.02 12.51 -7.19
N VAL A 69 11.96 11.40 -7.90
CA VAL A 69 12.89 11.05 -8.99
C VAL A 69 12.74 12.04 -10.16
N ALA A 70 11.52 12.47 -10.49
CA ALA A 70 11.25 13.48 -11.51
C ALA A 70 11.86 14.84 -11.17
N GLY A 71 11.81 15.26 -9.89
CA GLY A 71 12.44 16.50 -9.40
C GLY A 71 13.98 16.46 -9.42
N LEU A 72 14.58 15.29 -9.17
CA LEU A 72 16.01 15.08 -9.33
C LEU A 72 16.44 15.10 -10.80
N THR A 73 15.53 14.74 -11.70
CA THR A 73 15.79 14.72 -13.15
C THR A 73 15.66 16.11 -13.75
N SER A 74 14.72 16.94 -13.30
CA SER A 74 14.62 18.35 -13.73
C SER A 74 15.79 19.20 -13.26
N SER A 75 16.34 18.92 -12.07
CA SER A 75 17.50 19.62 -11.52
C SER A 75 18.85 19.17 -12.12
N GLY A 76 18.84 18.22 -13.07
CA GLY A 76 20.06 17.68 -13.67
C GLY A 76 20.89 16.77 -12.76
N LEU A 77 20.41 16.48 -11.54
CA LEU A 77 21.09 15.63 -10.57
C LEU A 77 21.03 14.14 -10.93
N MET A 78 20.10 13.74 -11.80
CA MET A 78 19.91 12.37 -12.24
C MET A 78 19.41 12.30 -13.68
N THR A 79 19.76 11.24 -14.41
CA THR A 79 19.24 10.98 -15.76
C THR A 79 18.04 10.03 -15.73
N VAL A 80 17.15 10.11 -16.73
CA VAL A 80 15.99 9.20 -16.90
C VAL A 80 16.39 7.73 -16.83
N ARG A 81 17.53 7.40 -17.45
CA ARG A 81 18.04 6.03 -17.49
C ARG A 81 18.35 5.48 -16.09
N LYS A 82 18.80 6.33 -15.17
CA LYS A 82 19.04 5.96 -13.75
C LYS A 82 17.78 6.03 -12.90
N ALA A 83 16.82 6.87 -13.28
CA ALA A 83 15.52 7.01 -12.64
C ALA A 83 14.60 5.80 -12.83
N LEU A 84 14.56 5.22 -14.05
CA LEU A 84 13.65 4.12 -14.41
C LEU A 84 13.73 2.90 -13.48
N PRO A 85 14.92 2.34 -13.18
CA PRO A 85 15.01 1.22 -12.24
C PRO A 85 14.46 1.56 -10.85
N ILE A 86 14.66 2.78 -10.36
CA ILE A 86 14.17 3.18 -9.03
C ILE A 86 12.64 3.13 -8.98
N ILE A 87 11.97 3.62 -10.02
CA ILE A 87 10.50 3.64 -10.12
C ILE A 87 9.95 2.21 -10.24
N ILE A 88 10.53 1.40 -11.13
CA ILE A 88 10.11 0.00 -11.35
C ILE A 88 10.22 -0.80 -10.05
N TRP A 89 11.35 -0.69 -9.37
CA TRP A 89 11.57 -1.44 -8.14
C TRP A 89 10.80 -0.86 -6.96
N ALA A 90 10.49 0.44 -6.93
CA ALA A 90 9.58 1.00 -5.94
C ALA A 90 8.20 0.32 -5.98
N ASN A 91 7.70 -0.05 -7.16
CA ASN A 91 6.47 -0.84 -7.24
C ASN A 91 6.64 -2.23 -6.64
N ALA A 92 7.76 -2.92 -6.91
CA ALA A 92 8.05 -4.21 -6.30
C ALA A 92 8.14 -4.14 -4.76
N GLY A 93 8.73 -3.06 -4.23
CA GLY A 93 8.84 -2.82 -2.79
C GLY A 93 7.48 -2.63 -2.10
N CYS A 94 6.59 -1.88 -2.74
CA CYS A 94 5.20 -1.72 -2.33
C CYS A 94 4.46 -3.07 -2.22
N SER A 95 4.69 -3.97 -3.19
CA SER A 95 4.06 -5.30 -3.23
C SER A 95 4.50 -6.25 -2.12
N ILE A 96 5.61 -5.98 -1.42
CA ILE A 96 6.03 -6.80 -0.27
C ILE A 96 4.92 -6.85 0.79
N LEU A 97 4.23 -5.73 1.04
CA LEU A 97 3.10 -5.72 1.97
C LEU A 97 1.93 -6.57 1.50
N VAL A 98 1.66 -6.58 0.19
CA VAL A 98 0.62 -7.42 -0.41
C VAL A 98 0.95 -8.90 -0.24
N LEU A 99 2.20 -9.29 -0.50
CA LEU A 99 2.67 -10.67 -0.30
C LEU A 99 2.51 -11.11 1.16
N LEU A 100 2.90 -10.24 2.10
CA LEU A 100 2.73 -10.52 3.51
C LEU A 100 1.25 -10.64 3.88
N ALA A 101 0.36 -9.81 3.31
CA ALA A 101 -1.10 -9.80 3.56
C ALA A 101 -1.81 -11.13 3.24
N VAL A 102 -1.28 -11.89 2.28
CA VAL A 102 -1.83 -13.19 1.87
C VAL A 102 -1.40 -14.34 2.81
N LEU A 103 -0.31 -14.16 3.59
CA LEU A 103 0.15 -15.20 4.50
C LEU A 103 -0.80 -15.36 5.68
N ASP A 104 -1.13 -16.61 6.04
CA ASP A 104 -1.89 -16.90 7.25
C ASP A 104 -0.97 -16.88 8.49
N ILE A 105 -0.72 -15.66 8.97
CA ILE A 105 0.19 -15.38 10.09
C ILE A 105 -0.55 -14.90 11.34
N LYS A 106 -1.78 -15.38 11.56
CA LYS A 106 -2.68 -14.90 12.63
C LYS A 106 -2.00 -14.75 14.00
N TYR A 107 -1.38 -15.82 14.49
CA TYR A 107 -0.73 -15.83 15.81
C TYR A 107 0.52 -14.96 15.85
N ALA A 108 1.30 -14.94 14.77
CA ALA A 108 2.49 -14.10 14.67
C ALA A 108 2.11 -12.61 14.67
N VAL A 109 0.99 -12.23 14.04
CA VAL A 109 0.46 -10.87 14.05
C VAL A 109 0.03 -10.46 15.45
N MET A 110 -0.64 -11.34 16.21
CA MET A 110 -1.05 -11.04 17.60
C MET A 110 0.17 -10.82 18.51
N LEU A 111 1.19 -11.69 18.40
CA LEU A 111 2.45 -11.53 19.13
C LEU A 111 3.18 -10.26 18.71
N LEU A 112 3.29 -10.00 17.41
CA LEU A 112 3.91 -8.79 16.86
C LEU A 112 3.22 -7.53 17.38
N LEU A 113 1.88 -7.50 17.32
CA LEU A 113 1.08 -6.36 17.79
C LEU A 113 1.28 -6.11 19.29
N GLY A 114 1.25 -7.17 20.11
CA GLY A 114 1.47 -7.07 21.55
C GLY A 114 2.88 -6.58 21.89
N VAL A 115 3.91 -7.23 21.34
CA VAL A 115 5.31 -6.86 21.59
C VAL A 115 5.62 -5.46 21.06
N ALA A 116 5.20 -5.13 19.84
CA ALA A 116 5.42 -3.82 19.26
C ALA A 116 4.64 -2.73 19.99
N GLY A 117 3.40 -3.00 20.43
CA GLY A 117 2.58 -2.06 21.19
C GLY A 117 3.19 -1.72 22.55
N ILE A 118 3.58 -2.74 23.32
CA ILE A 118 4.29 -2.55 24.61
C ILE A 118 5.61 -1.81 24.37
N SER A 119 6.41 -2.26 23.40
CA SER A 119 7.69 -1.63 23.08
C SER A 119 7.50 -0.16 22.67
N PHE A 120 6.46 0.17 21.91
CA PHE A 120 6.17 1.53 21.46
C PHE A 120 5.81 2.45 22.64
N ALA A 121 5.02 1.94 23.59
CA ALA A 121 4.60 2.67 24.78
C ALA A 121 5.78 3.02 25.71
N PHE A 122 6.76 2.11 25.85
CA PHE A 122 7.92 2.30 26.74
C PHE A 122 9.18 2.80 26.02
N SER A 123 9.13 3.06 24.71
CA SER A 123 10.27 3.53 23.93
C SER A 123 10.68 4.95 24.30
N LYS A 124 11.86 5.11 24.92
CA LYS A 124 12.43 6.43 25.25
C LYS A 124 13.30 7.03 24.14
N SER A 125 13.91 6.20 23.28
CA SER A 125 14.79 6.69 22.21
C SER A 125 14.03 6.95 20.91
N VAL A 126 14.28 8.12 20.30
CA VAL A 126 13.59 8.55 19.06
C VAL A 126 13.84 7.57 17.91
N LYS A 127 15.06 7.06 17.76
CA LYS A 127 15.41 6.12 16.68
C LYS A 127 14.70 4.77 16.84
N TYR A 128 14.65 4.24 18.05
CA TYR A 128 13.97 2.97 18.33
C TYR A 128 12.46 3.10 18.17
N ARG A 129 11.89 4.27 18.55
CA ARG A 129 10.47 4.56 18.39
C ARG A 129 10.01 4.48 16.92
N TYR A 130 10.83 4.90 15.96
CA TYR A 130 10.49 4.74 14.54
C TYR A 130 10.48 3.27 14.11
N ALA A 131 11.51 2.49 14.50
CA ALA A 131 11.56 1.07 14.15
C ALA A 131 10.37 0.30 14.73
N VAL A 132 10.08 0.50 16.01
CA VAL A 132 8.93 -0.13 16.68
C VAL A 132 7.60 0.42 16.13
N GLY A 133 7.53 1.69 15.75
CA GLY A 133 6.36 2.27 15.10
C GLY A 133 6.02 1.63 13.75
N ILE A 134 7.04 1.23 12.97
CA ILE A 134 6.83 0.44 11.75
C ILE A 134 6.26 -0.95 12.10
N LEU A 135 6.85 -1.64 13.08
CA LEU A 135 6.39 -2.97 13.51
C LEU A 135 4.96 -2.93 14.06
N LEU A 136 4.63 -1.89 14.84
CA LEU A 136 3.29 -1.64 15.35
C LEU A 136 2.32 -1.35 14.20
N GLY A 137 2.73 -0.53 13.23
CA GLY A 137 1.93 -0.26 12.03
C GLY A 137 1.63 -1.52 11.23
N ILE A 138 2.63 -2.42 11.07
CA ILE A 138 2.45 -3.75 10.47
C ILE A 138 1.43 -4.55 11.30
N GLY A 139 1.63 -4.67 12.62
CA GLY A 139 0.69 -5.38 13.50
C GLY A 139 -0.75 -4.88 13.38
N LEU A 140 -0.96 -3.56 13.40
CA LEU A 140 -2.27 -2.93 13.27
C LEU A 140 -2.90 -3.18 11.89
N LEU A 141 -2.10 -3.09 10.82
CA LEU A 141 -2.53 -3.37 9.46
C LEU A 141 -3.08 -4.79 9.35
N PHE A 142 -2.28 -5.77 9.79
CA PHE A 142 -2.64 -7.18 9.69
C PHE A 142 -3.81 -7.56 10.61
N TYR A 143 -3.83 -7.03 11.83
CA TYR A 143 -4.92 -7.30 12.76
C TYR A 143 -6.24 -6.67 12.27
N GLY A 144 -6.19 -5.45 11.74
CA GLY A 144 -7.33 -4.83 11.07
C GLY A 144 -7.85 -5.69 9.91
N LEU A 145 -6.95 -6.30 9.14
CA LEU A 145 -7.31 -7.22 8.08
C LEU A 145 -8.05 -8.46 8.58
N GLN A 146 -7.61 -9.05 9.69
CA GLN A 146 -8.32 -10.17 10.34
C GLN A 146 -9.72 -9.75 10.79
N MET A 147 -9.88 -8.57 11.38
CA MET A 147 -11.20 -8.06 11.78
C MET A 147 -12.11 -7.87 10.57
N ILE A 148 -11.58 -7.34 9.46
CA ILE A 148 -12.32 -7.23 8.20
C ILE A 148 -12.77 -8.62 7.73
N ARG A 149 -11.88 -9.62 7.69
CA ARG A 149 -12.23 -11.01 7.29
C ARG A 149 -13.34 -11.58 8.18
N SER A 150 -13.19 -11.46 9.50
CA SER A 150 -14.16 -11.98 10.47
C SER A 150 -15.53 -11.28 10.39
N GLY A 151 -15.57 -9.98 10.10
CA GLY A 151 -16.82 -9.27 9.86
C GLY A 151 -17.42 -9.57 8.48
N ALA A 152 -16.58 -9.77 7.47
CA ALA A 152 -16.99 -10.03 6.10
C ALA A 152 -17.51 -11.46 5.87
N SER A 153 -16.96 -12.46 6.55
CA SER A 153 -17.32 -13.86 6.33
C SER A 153 -18.82 -14.16 6.57
N PRO A 154 -19.46 -13.68 7.65
CA PRO A 154 -20.91 -13.85 7.84
C PRO A 154 -21.77 -13.17 6.77
N LEU A 155 -21.26 -12.11 6.12
CA LEU A 155 -22.01 -11.43 5.06
C LEU A 155 -22.19 -12.33 3.84
N ALA A 156 -21.23 -13.21 3.57
CA ALA A 156 -21.30 -14.14 2.43
C ALA A 156 -22.47 -15.14 2.54
N GLU A 157 -23.03 -15.34 3.73
CA GLU A 157 -24.17 -16.25 3.97
C GLU A 157 -25.54 -15.56 3.88
N VAL A 158 -25.57 -14.23 3.80
CA VAL A 158 -26.82 -13.46 3.82
C VAL A 158 -27.52 -13.52 2.46
N SER A 159 -28.77 -13.99 2.44
CA SER A 159 -29.52 -14.32 1.20
C SER A 159 -29.66 -13.16 0.21
N TRP A 160 -29.92 -11.94 0.70
CA TRP A 160 -30.02 -10.76 -0.16
C TRP A 160 -28.65 -10.39 -0.76
N LEU A 161 -27.57 -10.55 0.01
CA LEU A 161 -26.22 -10.24 -0.44
C LEU A 161 -25.74 -11.30 -1.43
N GLN A 162 -26.01 -12.59 -1.19
CA GLN A 162 -25.73 -13.64 -2.18
C GLN A 162 -26.46 -13.38 -3.50
N SER A 163 -27.72 -12.99 -3.46
CA SER A 163 -28.50 -12.63 -4.65
C SER A 163 -27.89 -11.44 -5.39
N PHE A 164 -27.44 -10.43 -4.65
CA PHE A 164 -26.75 -9.27 -5.21
C PHE A 164 -25.40 -9.65 -5.83
N LEU A 165 -24.54 -10.35 -5.07
CA LEU A 165 -23.24 -10.84 -5.51
C LEU A 165 -23.36 -11.74 -6.75
N TYR A 166 -24.39 -12.58 -6.81
CA TYR A 166 -24.69 -13.40 -7.99
C TYR A 166 -25.04 -12.54 -9.21
N ARG A 167 -25.85 -11.49 -9.05
CA ARG A 167 -26.20 -10.56 -10.15
C ARG A 167 -25.00 -9.77 -10.67
N ILE A 168 -24.06 -9.41 -9.79
CA ILE A 168 -22.84 -8.68 -10.19
C ILE A 168 -21.67 -9.62 -10.53
N LYS A 169 -21.84 -10.94 -10.36
CA LYS A 169 -20.85 -11.95 -10.70
C LYS A 169 -20.54 -11.86 -12.19
N GLY A 170 -19.26 -11.75 -12.53
CA GLY A 170 -18.80 -11.56 -13.92
C GLY A 170 -18.85 -10.12 -14.42
N SER A 171 -19.31 -9.15 -13.63
CA SER A 171 -19.24 -7.73 -13.98
C SER A 171 -17.84 -7.15 -13.75
N TYR A 172 -16.91 -7.52 -14.64
CA TYR A 172 -15.50 -7.12 -14.59
C TYR A 172 -15.30 -5.60 -14.69
N VAL A 173 -16.11 -4.95 -15.55
CA VAL A 173 -16.08 -3.50 -15.73
C VAL A 173 -16.48 -2.78 -14.44
N LEU A 174 -17.49 -3.29 -13.73
CA LEU A 174 -17.90 -2.71 -12.45
C LEU A 174 -16.79 -2.85 -11.41
N ALA A 175 -16.17 -4.04 -11.29
CA ALA A 175 -15.06 -4.26 -10.37
C ALA A 175 -13.89 -3.31 -10.65
N PHE A 176 -13.55 -3.10 -11.92
CA PHE A 176 -12.55 -2.14 -12.37
C PHE A 176 -12.90 -0.69 -11.95
N ILE A 177 -14.13 -0.23 -12.23
CA ILE A 177 -14.56 1.13 -11.89
C ILE A 177 -14.55 1.34 -10.37
N VAL A 178 -15.00 0.36 -9.60
CA VAL A 178 -14.99 0.42 -8.13
C VAL A 178 -13.56 0.52 -7.62
N GLY A 179 -12.63 -0.32 -8.10
CA GLY A 179 -11.22 -0.25 -7.72
C GLY A 179 -10.59 1.12 -8.05
N LEU A 180 -10.92 1.67 -9.22
CA LEU A 180 -10.48 2.99 -9.67
C LEU A 180 -10.98 4.09 -8.73
N LEU A 181 -12.27 4.15 -8.46
CA LEU A 181 -12.88 5.19 -7.62
C LEU A 181 -12.41 5.09 -6.17
N LEU A 182 -12.38 3.88 -5.61
CA LEU A 182 -11.89 3.66 -4.26
C LEU A 182 -10.44 4.09 -4.11
N THR A 183 -9.59 3.82 -5.10
CA THR A 183 -8.19 4.26 -5.06
C THR A 183 -8.07 5.77 -5.27
N PHE A 184 -8.87 6.36 -6.14
CA PHE A 184 -8.90 7.80 -6.35
C PHE A 184 -9.28 8.54 -5.06
N VAL A 185 -10.26 8.04 -4.31
CA VAL A 185 -10.68 8.65 -3.03
C VAL A 185 -9.69 8.35 -1.90
N SER A 186 -9.29 7.09 -1.74
CA SER A 186 -8.40 6.67 -0.64
C SER A 186 -6.94 7.05 -0.85
N GLN A 187 -6.55 7.39 -2.08
CA GLN A 187 -5.18 7.73 -2.47
C GLN A 187 -4.16 6.59 -2.25
N THR A 188 -4.62 5.34 -2.08
CA THR A 188 -3.75 4.17 -1.82
C THR A 188 -4.17 2.93 -2.61
N ALA A 189 -3.50 2.65 -3.74
CA ALA A 189 -3.79 1.45 -4.55
C ALA A 189 -3.50 0.15 -3.78
N ILE A 190 -2.38 0.10 -3.05
CA ILE A 190 -1.96 -1.08 -2.27
C ILE A 190 -2.98 -1.37 -1.17
N GLY A 191 -3.50 -0.32 -0.53
CA GLY A 191 -4.55 -0.44 0.47
C GLY A 191 -5.80 -1.13 -0.09
N ILE A 192 -6.25 -0.67 -1.26
CA ILE A 192 -7.40 -1.23 -1.96
C ILE A 192 -7.13 -2.67 -2.43
N VAL A 193 -5.93 -2.97 -2.94
CA VAL A 193 -5.52 -4.33 -3.35
C VAL A 193 -5.60 -5.30 -2.18
N ILE A 194 -5.04 -4.95 -1.02
CA ILE A 194 -5.02 -5.82 0.16
C ILE A 194 -6.45 -6.07 0.67
N VAL A 195 -7.28 -5.03 0.74
CA VAL A 195 -8.69 -5.18 1.12
C VAL A 195 -9.45 -6.04 0.10
N ALA A 196 -9.20 -5.89 -1.18
CA ALA A 196 -9.85 -6.70 -2.21
C ALA A 196 -9.52 -8.19 -2.05
N ILE A 197 -8.24 -8.54 -1.90
CA ILE A 197 -7.78 -9.91 -1.63
C ILE A 197 -8.46 -10.47 -0.36
N THR A 198 -8.56 -9.64 0.67
CA THR A 198 -9.20 -10.00 1.95
C THR A 198 -10.68 -10.32 1.77
N MET A 199 -11.39 -9.59 0.90
CA MET A 199 -12.78 -9.86 0.56
C MET A 199 -12.94 -11.12 -0.28
N THR A 200 -11.98 -11.43 -1.16
CA THR A 200 -11.91 -12.69 -1.90
C THR A 200 -11.79 -13.88 -0.95
N GLU A 201 -10.90 -13.80 0.03
CA GLU A 201 -10.72 -14.84 1.06
C GLU A 201 -11.95 -15.01 1.95
N ALA A 202 -12.70 -13.93 2.19
CA ALA A 202 -13.99 -13.98 2.88
C ALA A 202 -15.15 -14.53 2.01
N GLY A 203 -14.89 -14.88 0.74
CA GLY A 203 -15.87 -15.43 -0.19
C GLY A 203 -16.80 -14.41 -0.85
N LEU A 204 -16.53 -13.10 -0.70
CA LEU A 204 -17.38 -12.04 -1.24
C LEU A 204 -17.09 -11.73 -2.70
N PHE A 205 -15.83 -11.86 -3.15
CA PHE A 205 -15.42 -11.60 -4.53
C PHE A 205 -14.86 -12.87 -5.19
N SER A 206 -15.06 -13.02 -6.50
CA SER A 206 -14.31 -14.01 -7.27
C SER A 206 -12.87 -13.54 -7.51
N VAL A 207 -11.97 -14.48 -7.81
CA VAL A 207 -10.58 -14.16 -8.17
C VAL A 207 -10.55 -13.20 -9.38
N ASP A 208 -11.36 -13.44 -10.40
CA ASP A 208 -11.42 -12.60 -11.60
C ASP A 208 -11.89 -11.17 -11.29
N GLN A 209 -12.91 -11.02 -10.44
CA GLN A 209 -13.36 -9.69 -10.00
C GLN A 209 -12.27 -8.97 -9.20
N THR A 210 -11.56 -9.71 -8.36
CA THR A 210 -10.45 -9.17 -7.56
C THR A 210 -9.33 -8.67 -8.45
N ILE A 211 -8.96 -9.43 -9.48
CA ILE A 211 -7.97 -9.02 -10.49
C ILE A 211 -8.42 -7.74 -11.19
N MET A 212 -9.67 -7.66 -11.62
CA MET A 212 -10.22 -6.48 -12.30
C MET A 212 -10.25 -5.24 -11.40
N LEU A 213 -10.59 -5.43 -10.13
CA LEU A 213 -10.52 -4.38 -9.11
C LEU A 213 -9.08 -3.90 -8.89
N ILE A 214 -8.10 -4.81 -8.84
CA ILE A 214 -6.67 -4.48 -8.75
C ILE A 214 -6.22 -3.64 -9.96
N TYR A 215 -6.61 -4.02 -11.18
CA TYR A 215 -6.33 -3.19 -12.37
C TYR A 215 -6.94 -1.80 -12.25
N GLY A 216 -8.21 -1.72 -11.82
CA GLY A 216 -8.88 -0.47 -11.54
C GLY A 216 -8.13 0.40 -10.54
N ALA A 217 -7.68 -0.21 -9.43
CA ALA A 217 -6.94 0.47 -8.39
C ALA A 217 -5.64 1.09 -8.89
N HIS A 218 -4.85 0.34 -9.67
CA HIS A 218 -3.63 0.86 -10.28
C HIS A 218 -3.91 1.99 -11.28
N VAL A 219 -4.97 1.88 -12.09
CA VAL A 219 -5.38 2.97 -13.00
C VAL A 219 -5.81 4.21 -12.22
N GLY A 220 -6.55 4.07 -11.12
CA GLY A 220 -6.92 5.21 -10.25
C GLY A 220 -5.71 5.94 -9.66
N SER A 221 -4.68 5.20 -9.26
CA SER A 221 -3.40 5.78 -8.80
C SER A 221 -2.65 6.49 -9.93
N SER A 222 -2.62 5.90 -11.13
CA SER A 222 -2.01 6.52 -12.32
C SER A 222 -2.74 7.80 -12.72
N LEU A 223 -4.08 7.82 -12.68
CA LEU A 223 -4.88 8.99 -13.00
C LEU A 223 -4.59 10.15 -12.03
N THR A 224 -4.48 9.84 -10.75
CA THR A 224 -4.08 10.81 -9.72
C THR A 224 -2.68 11.38 -10.02
N THR A 225 -1.73 10.50 -10.35
CA THR A 225 -0.34 10.88 -10.67
C THR A 225 -0.28 11.77 -11.90
N TRP A 226 -1.04 11.43 -12.94
CA TRP A 226 -1.16 12.21 -14.17
C TRP A 226 -1.77 13.59 -13.90
N PHE A 227 -2.85 13.65 -13.11
CA PHE A 227 -3.51 14.90 -12.74
C PHE A 227 -2.55 15.84 -11.99
N LEU A 228 -1.83 15.32 -10.99
CA LEU A 228 -0.84 16.07 -10.22
C LEU A 228 0.41 16.44 -11.04
N GLY A 229 0.74 15.65 -12.06
CA GLY A 229 1.88 15.84 -12.95
C GLY A 229 1.64 16.76 -14.15
N SER A 230 0.39 17.19 -14.37
CA SER A 230 -0.02 17.95 -15.56
C SER A 230 0.75 19.26 -15.78
N GLY A 231 1.30 19.87 -14.72
CA GLY A 231 2.12 21.07 -14.79
C GLY A 231 3.61 20.84 -15.11
N LEU A 232 4.08 19.59 -15.16
CA LEU A 232 5.49 19.28 -15.41
C LEU A 232 5.85 19.40 -16.89
N LYS A 233 7.09 19.86 -17.17
CA LYS A 233 7.63 20.03 -18.52
C LYS A 233 8.93 19.23 -18.70
N GLY A 234 9.26 18.92 -19.94
CA GLY A 234 10.51 18.26 -20.33
C GLY A 234 10.65 16.85 -19.76
N THR A 235 11.88 16.50 -19.38
CA THR A 235 12.29 15.15 -18.98
C THR A 235 11.56 14.62 -17.74
N SER A 236 11.15 15.50 -16.82
CA SER A 236 10.38 15.13 -15.63
C SER A 236 8.97 14.65 -15.97
N ARG A 237 8.36 15.17 -17.05
CA ARG A 237 7.04 14.73 -17.51
C ARG A 237 7.08 13.31 -18.07
N GLN A 238 8.18 12.92 -18.72
CA GLN A 238 8.37 11.57 -19.29
C GLN A 238 8.39 10.46 -18.24
N LEU A 239 8.62 10.80 -16.96
CA LEU A 239 8.63 9.84 -15.85
C LEU A 239 7.25 9.72 -15.17
N VAL A 240 6.39 10.72 -15.31
CA VAL A 240 5.13 10.88 -14.57
C VAL A 240 3.90 10.52 -15.41
N VAL A 241 4.02 10.64 -16.74
CA VAL A 241 2.98 10.37 -17.75
C VAL A 241 3.42 9.20 -18.60
#